data_AF-A0A2V6PVW4-F1
#
_entry.id   AF-A0A2V6PVW4-F1
#
_cell.length_a   1.000
_cell.length_b   1.000
_cell.length_c   1.000
_cell.angle_alpha   90.00
_cell.angle_beta   90.00
_cell.angle_gamma   90.00
#
_symmetry.space_group_name_H-M   'P 1'
#
loop_
_entity.id
_entity.type
_entity.pdbx_description
1 polymer ?
#
loop_
_entity_poly.entity_id
_entity_poly.type
_entity_poly.pdbx_seq_one_letter_code
_entity_poly.pdbx_strand_id
1 'polypeptide(L)'
;MRPGIVLAGLAAVAPLTPQRAWIERLALLVPGPAATRWLLVADLVCLIAVGLRSRHPVAGAAVMIAVGFVALNVVGMAVTDFYLGLAAFHFGVAIATTVLAPSRRWLGVTVFLLAALLGITT
;
A
#
# COMPACT_ATOMS: atom_id res chain seq x y z
N MET A 1 -4.42 -33.11 24.66
CA MET A 1 -3.33 -32.11 24.71
C MET A 1 -2.15 -32.71 23.93
N ARG A 2 -1.83 -32.17 22.74
CA ARG A 2 -0.83 -32.73 21.82
C ARG A 2 0.47 -31.91 21.93
N PRO A 3 1.61 -32.49 22.33
CA PRO A 3 2.88 -31.78 22.56
C PRO A 3 3.68 -31.52 21.26
N GLY A 4 2.99 -31.37 20.11
CA GLY A 4 3.63 -31.28 18.79
C GLY A 4 3.81 -29.86 18.23
N ILE A 5 3.29 -28.82 18.89
CA ILE A 5 3.25 -27.45 18.33
C ILE A 5 4.39 -26.56 18.84
N VAL A 6 5.13 -26.97 19.87
CA VAL A 6 6.10 -26.08 20.55
C VAL A 6 7.53 -26.15 19.97
N LEU A 7 7.84 -27.11 19.10
CA LEU A 7 9.23 -27.31 18.60
C LEU A 7 9.52 -26.76 17.20
N ALA A 8 8.54 -26.17 16.51
CA ALA A 8 8.75 -25.57 15.18
C ALA A 8 9.28 -24.12 15.23
N GLY A 9 9.33 -23.48 16.41
CA GLY A 9 9.60 -22.04 16.55
C GLY A 9 11.07 -21.63 16.82
N LEU A 10 12.01 -22.58 16.91
CA LEU A 10 13.40 -22.29 17.31
C LEU A 10 14.47 -22.74 16.30
N ALA A 11 14.07 -23.11 15.08
CA ALA A 11 15.02 -23.40 14.01
C ALA A 11 15.61 -22.09 13.45
N ALA A 12 16.72 -21.67 14.04
CA ALA A 12 17.75 -20.79 13.46
C ALA A 12 17.27 -19.44 12.89
N VAL A 13 16.92 -18.51 13.79
CA VAL A 13 16.88 -17.07 13.44
C VAL A 13 18.33 -16.60 13.31
N ALA A 14 18.88 -16.65 12.10
CA ALA A 14 20.06 -15.83 11.79
C ALA A 14 19.72 -14.37 12.16
N PRO A 15 20.58 -13.63 12.86
CA PRO A 15 20.28 -12.25 13.21
C PRO A 15 20.01 -11.49 11.92
N LEU A 16 18.75 -11.09 11.74
CA LEU A 16 18.34 -10.26 10.62
C LEU A 16 19.23 -9.02 10.64
N THR A 17 19.80 -8.66 9.49
CA THR A 17 20.38 -7.33 9.38
C THR A 17 19.31 -6.32 9.80
N PRO A 18 19.66 -5.20 10.48
CA PRO A 18 18.66 -4.24 10.96
C PRO A 18 17.68 -3.82 9.85
N GLN A 19 18.17 -3.79 8.61
CA GLN A 19 17.40 -3.50 7.41
C GLN A 19 16.31 -4.54 7.08
N ARG A 20 16.52 -5.82 7.40
CA ARG A 20 15.56 -6.90 7.12
C ARG A 20 14.50 -7.02 8.22
N ALA A 21 14.86 -6.67 9.45
CA ALA A 21 13.96 -6.73 10.61
C ALA A 21 12.80 -5.72 10.53
N TRP A 22 12.98 -4.53 9.94
CA TRP A 22 11.88 -3.57 9.78
C TRP A 22 10.97 -3.94 8.60
N ILE A 23 11.53 -4.51 7.53
CA ILE A 23 10.78 -4.99 6.35
C ILE A 23 9.80 -6.11 6.75
N GLU A 24 10.25 -7.08 7.54
CA GLU A 24 9.37 -8.16 8.03
C GLU A 24 8.24 -7.63 8.91
N ARG A 25 8.47 -6.55 9.68
CA ARG A 25 7.40 -5.92 10.47
C ARG A 25 6.38 -5.20 9.59
N LEU A 26 6.80 -4.61 8.48
CA LEU A 26 5.88 -3.98 7.52
C LEU A 26 5.14 -5.00 6.66
N ALA A 27 5.65 -6.23 6.52
CA ALA A 27 4.92 -7.31 5.87
C ALA A 27 3.57 -7.61 6.54
N LEU A 28 3.42 -7.28 7.84
CA LEU A 28 2.15 -7.34 8.58
C LEU A 28 1.10 -6.32 8.10
N LEU A 29 1.47 -5.39 7.22
CA LEU A 29 0.56 -4.41 6.62
C LEU A 29 0.26 -4.72 5.15
N VAL A 30 0.73 -5.86 4.63
CA VAL A 30 0.51 -6.27 3.25
C VAL A 30 -0.89 -6.91 3.15
N PRO A 31 -1.83 -6.29 2.42
CA PRO A 31 -3.16 -6.85 2.26
C PRO A 31 -3.13 -8.14 1.43
N GLY A 32 -4.06 -9.05 1.71
CA GLY A 32 -4.23 -10.29 0.98
C GLY A 32 -4.60 -10.07 -0.50
N PRO A 33 -4.37 -11.04 -1.40
CA PRO A 33 -4.47 -10.83 -2.84
C PRO A 33 -5.82 -10.31 -3.35
N ALA A 34 -6.93 -10.71 -2.71
CA ALA A 34 -8.27 -10.23 -3.05
C ALA A 34 -8.50 -8.78 -2.58
N ALA A 35 -8.03 -8.42 -1.39
CA ALA A 35 -8.10 -7.07 -0.82
C ALA A 35 -7.32 -6.08 -1.69
N THR A 36 -6.11 -6.45 -2.09
CA THR A 36 -5.21 -5.67 -2.93
C THR A 36 -5.83 -5.26 -4.27
N ARG A 37 -6.63 -6.14 -4.89
CA ARG A 37 -7.35 -5.80 -6.14
C ARG A 37 -8.35 -4.67 -5.95
N TRP A 38 -9.11 -4.71 -4.87
CA TRP A 38 -10.09 -3.67 -4.56
C TRP A 38 -9.42 -2.37 -4.09
N LEU A 39 -8.30 -2.47 -3.38
CA LEU A 39 -7.48 -1.31 -3.01
C LEU A 39 -6.90 -0.62 -4.24
N LEU A 40 -6.45 -1.34 -5.26
CA LEU A 40 -6.02 -0.75 -6.53
C LEU A 40 -7.14 0.02 -7.25
N VAL A 41 -8.37 -0.47 -7.19
CA VAL A 41 -9.54 0.27 -7.72
C VAL A 41 -9.77 1.54 -6.90
N ALA A 42 -9.67 1.47 -5.58
CA ALA A 42 -9.80 2.63 -4.71
C ALA A 42 -8.69 3.67 -4.94
N ASP A 43 -7.45 3.22 -5.16
CA ASP A 43 -6.32 4.08 -5.54
C ASP A 43 -6.57 4.79 -6.86
N LEU A 44 -7.11 4.08 -7.85
CA LEU A 44 -7.47 4.68 -9.13
C LEU A 44 -8.50 5.81 -8.95
N VAL A 45 -9.54 5.58 -8.14
CA VAL A 45 -10.53 6.62 -7.80
C VAL A 45 -9.86 7.81 -7.13
N CYS A 46 -8.91 7.56 -6.22
CA CYS A 46 -8.14 8.59 -5.53
C CYS A 46 -7.28 9.43 -6.49
N LEU A 47 -6.53 8.78 -7.39
CA LEU A 47 -5.70 9.45 -8.40
C LEU A 47 -6.55 10.29 -9.36
N ILE A 48 -7.69 9.77 -9.80
CA ILE A 48 -8.66 10.53 -10.60
C ILE A 48 -9.15 11.74 -9.80
N ALA A 49 -9.54 11.57 -8.54
CA ALA A 49 -10.02 12.66 -7.70
C ALA A 49 -8.98 13.78 -7.52
N VAL A 50 -7.70 13.44 -7.41
CA VAL A 50 -6.60 14.41 -7.40
C VAL A 50 -6.47 15.11 -8.76
N GLY A 51 -6.44 14.35 -9.86
CA GLY A 51 -6.26 14.88 -11.21
C GLY A 51 -7.39 15.80 -11.69
N LEU A 52 -8.62 15.54 -11.26
CA LEU A 52 -9.80 16.36 -11.55
C LEU A 52 -9.74 17.78 -10.95
N ARG A 53 -8.79 18.06 -10.06
CA ARG A 53 -8.56 19.42 -9.51
C ARG A 53 -7.77 20.33 -10.45
N SER A 54 -7.15 19.77 -11.47
CA SER A 54 -6.37 20.54 -12.44
C SER A 54 -7.27 21.43 -13.30
N ARG A 55 -6.68 22.43 -13.97
CA ARG A 55 -7.41 23.28 -14.94
C ARG A 55 -7.98 22.48 -16.13
N HIS A 56 -7.37 21.34 -16.44
CA HIS A 56 -7.78 20.44 -17.52
C HIS A 56 -8.08 19.05 -16.95
N PRO A 57 -9.30 18.80 -16.43
CA PRO A 57 -9.58 17.67 -15.55
C PRO A 57 -9.29 16.30 -16.18
N VAL A 58 -9.58 16.12 -17.47
CA VAL A 58 -9.31 14.86 -18.19
C VAL A 58 -7.81 14.62 -18.31
N ALA A 59 -7.04 15.64 -18.72
CA ALA A 59 -5.59 15.54 -18.82
C ALA A 59 -4.95 15.34 -17.45
N GLY A 60 -5.42 16.05 -16.42
CA GLY A 60 -4.95 15.87 -15.05
C GLY A 60 -5.21 14.48 -14.50
N ALA A 61 -6.39 13.89 -14.77
CA ALA A 61 -6.68 12.51 -14.39
C ALA A 61 -5.74 11.53 -15.11
N ALA A 62 -5.55 11.69 -16.42
CA ALA A 62 -4.62 10.84 -17.19
C ALA A 62 -3.18 10.95 -16.66
N VAL A 63 -2.71 12.16 -16.36
CA VAL A 63 -1.38 12.40 -15.78
C VAL A 63 -1.26 11.74 -14.41
N MET A 64 -2.25 11.89 -13.52
CA MET A 64 -2.18 11.27 -12.19
C MET A 64 -2.21 9.75 -12.24
N ILE A 65 -2.94 9.16 -13.20
CA ILE A 65 -2.91 7.72 -13.44
C ILE A 65 -1.52 7.28 -13.91
N ALA A 66 -0.92 8.00 -14.88
CA ALA A 66 0.42 7.71 -15.36
C ALA A 66 1.48 7.83 -14.26
N VAL A 67 1.40 8.89 -13.45
CA VAL A 67 2.25 9.09 -12.27
C VAL A 67 2.08 7.96 -11.27
N GLY A 68 0.85 7.53 -10.99
CA GLY A 68 0.57 6.38 -10.12
C GLY A 68 1.21 5.10 -10.64
N PHE A 69 1.10 4.82 -11.93
CA PHE A 69 1.74 3.64 -12.53
C PHE A 69 3.26 3.67 -12.42
N VAL A 70 3.89 4.83 -12.70
CA VAL A 70 5.34 5.00 -12.53
C VAL A 70 5.75 4.84 -11.07
N ALA A 71 5.02 5.47 -10.14
CA ALA A 71 5.28 5.39 -8.72
C ALA A 71 5.19 3.95 -8.20
N LEU A 72 4.19 3.17 -8.63
CA LEU A 72 4.06 1.76 -8.27
C LEU A 72 5.29 0.96 -8.69
N ASN A 73 5.79 1.16 -9.92
CA ASN A 73 6.99 0.49 -10.41
C ASN A 73 8.24 0.91 -9.65
N VAL A 74 8.43 2.21 -9.43
CA VAL A 74 9.60 2.75 -8.71
C VAL A 74 9.64 2.25 -7.27
N VAL A 75 8.50 2.29 -6.57
CA VAL A 75 8.39 1.80 -5.20
C VAL A 75 8.65 0.30 -5.15
N GLY A 76 8.04 -0.50 -6.03
CA GLY A 76 8.27 -1.94 -6.11
C GLY A 76 9.75 -2.30 -6.35
N MET A 77 10.44 -1.57 -7.22
CA MET A 77 11.89 -1.73 -7.41
C MET A 77 12.68 -1.35 -6.16
N ALA A 78 12.32 -0.26 -5.48
CA ALA A 78 13.05 0.26 -4.32
C ALA A 78 12.99 -0.68 -3.11
N VAL A 79 11.85 -1.32 -2.85
CA VAL A 79 11.73 -2.29 -1.75
C VAL A 79 12.14 -3.71 -2.13
N THR A 80 12.42 -3.99 -3.41
CA THR A 80 12.78 -5.33 -3.93
C THR A 80 11.77 -6.44 -3.63
N ASP A 81 10.57 -6.06 -3.18
CA ASP A 81 9.44 -6.92 -2.86
C ASP A 81 8.17 -6.27 -3.44
N PHE A 82 7.52 -6.98 -4.35
CA PHE A 82 6.36 -6.46 -5.06
C PHE A 82 5.18 -6.19 -4.12
N TYR A 83 4.91 -7.07 -3.17
CA TYR A 83 3.75 -6.96 -2.28
C TYR A 83 3.93 -5.86 -1.25
N LEU A 84 5.13 -5.74 -0.69
CA LEU A 84 5.47 -4.62 0.17
C LEU A 84 5.43 -3.29 -0.59
N GLY A 85 5.90 -3.28 -1.83
CA GLY A 85 5.86 -2.10 -2.69
C GLY A 85 4.43 -1.66 -3.00
N LEU A 86 3.54 -2.63 -3.21
CA LEU A 86 2.13 -2.40 -3.44
C LEU A 86 1.42 -1.90 -2.17
N ALA A 87 1.75 -2.43 -0.99
CA ALA A 87 1.26 -1.89 0.27
C ALA A 87 1.72 -0.43 0.48
N ALA A 88 3.00 -0.14 0.27
CA ALA A 88 3.54 1.21 0.34
C ALA A 88 2.87 2.16 -0.68
N PHE A 89 2.55 1.66 -1.87
CA PHE A 89 1.81 2.41 -2.88
C PHE A 89 0.40 2.80 -2.40
N HIS A 90 -0.37 1.88 -1.82
CA HIS A 90 -1.70 2.18 -1.27
C HIS A 90 -1.64 3.32 -0.24
N PHE A 91 -0.69 3.25 0.70
CA PHE A 91 -0.50 4.31 1.70
C PHE A 91 -0.05 5.63 1.05
N GLY A 92 0.83 5.58 0.06
CA GLY A 92 1.29 6.75 -0.68
C GLY A 92 0.16 7.47 -1.40
N VAL A 93 -0.69 6.74 -2.13
CA VAL A 93 -1.86 7.29 -2.83
C VAL A 93 -2.87 7.88 -1.84
N ALA A 94 -3.12 7.18 -0.73
CA ALA A 94 -4.03 7.64 0.31
C ALA A 94 -3.56 8.96 0.97
N ILE A 95 -2.27 9.05 1.31
CA ILE A 95 -1.66 10.28 1.85
C ILE A 95 -1.71 11.40 0.81
N ALA A 96 -1.27 11.13 -0.42
CA ALA A 96 -1.30 12.10 -1.51
C ALA A 96 -2.71 12.65 -1.74
N THR A 97 -3.73 11.80 -1.70
CA THR A 97 -5.12 12.22 -1.88
C THR A 97 -5.62 13.07 -0.72
N THR A 98 -5.25 12.70 0.51
CA THR A 98 -5.62 13.48 1.71
C THR A 98 -5.05 14.90 1.66
N VAL A 99 -3.80 15.05 1.21
CA VAL A 99 -3.09 16.34 1.12
C VAL A 99 -3.49 17.13 -0.12
N LEU A 100 -3.51 16.46 -1.28
CA LEU A 100 -3.69 17.06 -2.60
C LEU A 100 -5.15 17.09 -3.05
N ALA A 101 -6.12 16.66 -2.25
CA ALA A 101 -7.54 16.83 -2.54
C ALA A 101 -8.34 17.13 -1.26
N PRO A 102 -8.19 18.32 -0.64
CA PRO A 102 -8.76 18.62 0.67
C PRO A 102 -10.30 18.51 0.72
N SER A 103 -11.01 18.88 -0.35
CA SER A 103 -12.46 18.70 -0.46
C SER A 103 -12.91 17.24 -0.56
N ARG A 104 -11.98 16.33 -0.87
CA ARG A 104 -12.18 14.89 -0.98
C ARG A 104 -11.23 14.10 -0.07
N ARG A 105 -10.70 14.74 0.97
CA ARG A 105 -9.71 14.13 1.90
C ARG A 105 -10.22 12.85 2.55
N TRP A 106 -11.54 12.74 2.69
CA TRP A 106 -12.20 11.56 3.22
C TRP A 106 -11.89 10.31 2.39
N LEU A 107 -11.72 10.42 1.06
CA LEU A 107 -11.33 9.29 0.22
C LEU A 107 -9.95 8.75 0.65
N GLY A 108 -8.97 9.65 0.76
CA GLY A 108 -7.62 9.30 1.19
C GLY A 108 -7.61 8.70 2.59
N VAL A 109 -8.31 9.30 3.54
CA VAL A 109 -8.42 8.78 4.92
C VAL A 109 -9.07 7.39 4.94
N THR A 110 -10.17 7.18 4.21
CA THR A 110 -10.85 5.88 4.13
C THR A 110 -9.95 4.82 3.52
N VAL A 111 -9.26 5.10 2.41
CA VAL A 111 -8.34 4.14 1.79
C VAL A 111 -7.16 3.83 2.70
N PHE A 112 -6.61 4.83 3.41
CA PHE A 112 -5.55 4.62 4.38
C PHE A 112 -5.98 3.64 5.48
N LEU A 113 -7.13 3.90 6.10
CA LEU A 113 -7.67 3.06 7.17
C LEU A 113 -8.02 1.66 6.67
N LEU A 114 -8.57 1.56 5.46
CA LEU A 114 -8.92 0.28 4.85
C LEU A 114 -7.68 -0.54 4.52
N ALA A 115 -6.64 0.07 3.95
CA ALA A 115 -5.38 -0.60 3.65
C ALA A 115 -4.70 -1.12 4.93
N ALA A 116 -4.68 -0.29 5.99
CA ALA A 116 -4.14 -0.71 7.29
C ALA A 116 -4.96 -1.85 7.91
N LEU A 117 -6.30 -1.73 7.92
CA LEU A 117 -7.18 -2.75 8.49
C LEU A 117 -7.06 -4.07 7.75
N LEU A 118 -7.10 -4.03 6.40
CA LEU A 118 -6.97 -5.23 5.58
C LEU A 118 -5.58 -5.86 5.75
N GLY A 119 -4.51 -5.08 5.74
CA GLY A 119 -3.16 -5.60 6.01
C GLY A 119 -3.05 -6.37 7.33
N ILE A 120 -3.72 -5.90 8.39
CA ILE A 120 -3.69 -6.56 9.71
C ILE A 120 -4.64 -7.77 9.79
N THR A 121 -5.67 -7.83 8.95
CA THR A 121 -6.76 -8.83 9.07
C THR A 121 -6.76 -9.91 8.00
N THR A 122 -5.87 -9.86 7.02
CA THR A 122 -5.73 -10.84 5.93
C THR A 122 -4.32 -11.35 5.81
#